data_AF-A0A6P7FK34-F1
#
_entry.id   AF-A0A6P7FK34-F1
#
_cell.length_a   1.000
_cell.length_b   1.000
_cell.length_c   1.000
_cell.angle_alpha   90.00
_cell.angle_beta   90.00
_cell.angle_gamma   90.00
#
_symmetry.space_group_name_H-M   'P 1'
#
loop_
_entity.id
_entity.type
_entity.pdbx_description
1 polymer ?
#
loop_
_entity_poly.entity_id
_entity_poly.type
_entity_poly.pdbx_seq_one_letter_code
_entity_poly.pdbx_strand_id
1 'polypeptide(L)'
;MKIIFAILLIFVFTDKTMSFRTSEPDGCGPNETFTTCGSACSEKNCEEVLTSSYKRNCLQVCIIGCFCNAGYIRNTSIGKCVKSC
;
A
#
# COMPACT_ATOMS: atom_id res chain seq x y z
N MET A 1 -24.68 34.47 -18.98
CA MET A 1 -24.01 34.94 -17.75
C MET A 1 -24.39 34.14 -16.49
N LYS A 2 -25.64 33.69 -16.32
CA LYS A 2 -26.03 32.75 -15.23
C LYS A 2 -25.51 31.31 -15.42
N ILE A 3 -25.48 30.85 -16.67
CA ILE A 3 -25.01 29.50 -17.04
C ILE A 3 -23.51 29.32 -16.73
N ILE A 4 -22.71 30.38 -16.91
CA ILE A 4 -21.28 30.38 -16.59
C ILE A 4 -21.07 30.22 -15.08
N PHE A 5 -21.85 30.92 -14.27
CA PHE A 5 -21.81 30.78 -12.80
C PHE A 5 -22.20 29.38 -12.34
N ALA A 6 -23.21 28.76 -12.96
CA ALA A 6 -23.60 27.39 -12.66
C ALA A 6 -22.51 26.37 -13.02
N ILE A 7 -21.82 26.55 -14.15
CA ILE A 7 -20.71 25.69 -14.58
C ILE A 7 -19.50 25.83 -13.63
N LEU A 8 -19.17 27.06 -13.22
CA LEU A 8 -18.08 27.32 -12.27
C LEU A 8 -18.33 26.67 -10.90
N LEU A 9 -19.59 26.66 -10.44
CA LEU A 9 -19.94 25.98 -9.19
C LEU A 9 -19.84 24.46 -9.33
N ILE A 10 -20.25 23.88 -10.46
CA ILE A 10 -20.16 22.43 -10.70
C ILE A 10 -18.70 21.96 -10.69
N PHE A 11 -17.77 22.71 -11.29
CA PHE A 11 -16.33 22.38 -11.25
C PHE A 11 -15.77 22.36 -9.81
N VAL A 12 -16.14 23.34 -8.98
CA VAL A 12 -15.75 23.40 -7.55
C VAL A 12 -16.28 22.20 -6.75
N PHE A 13 -17.44 21.66 -7.11
CA PHE A 13 -18.00 20.45 -6.49
C PHE A 13 -17.38 19.15 -7.03
N THR A 14 -17.03 19.07 -8.32
CA THR A 14 -16.39 17.87 -8.90
C THR A 14 -14.93 17.69 -8.47
N ASP A 15 -14.22 18.78 -8.16
CA ASP A 15 -12.86 18.71 -7.60
C ASP A 15 -12.81 18.13 -6.19
N LYS A 16 -13.94 18.16 -5.45
CA LYS A 16 -14.00 17.64 -4.07
C LYS A 16 -14.39 16.16 -3.98
N THR A 17 -14.72 15.51 -5.09
CA THR A 17 -15.17 14.10 -5.09
C THR A 17 -14.29 13.13 -5.85
N MET A 18 -13.15 13.57 -6.40
CA MET A 18 -12.14 12.63 -6.89
C MET A 18 -10.93 12.66 -5.95
N SER A 19 -10.99 11.84 -4.89
CA SER A 19 -9.76 11.35 -4.29
C SER A 19 -9.08 10.48 -5.33
N PHE A 20 -8.38 11.10 -6.27
CA PHE A 20 -7.28 10.46 -6.98
C PHE A 20 -6.33 10.07 -5.87
N ARG A 21 -6.37 8.78 -5.48
CA ARG A 21 -5.22 8.17 -4.83
C ARG A 21 -4.14 8.32 -5.88
N THR A 22 -3.36 9.40 -5.82
CA THR A 22 -2.00 9.36 -6.30
C THR A 22 -1.41 8.16 -5.57
N SER A 23 -1.38 6.99 -6.20
CA SER A 23 -0.29 6.08 -5.95
C SER A 23 0.94 6.94 -6.24
N GLU A 24 1.59 7.38 -5.17
CA GLU A 24 2.73 8.27 -5.23
C GLU A 24 3.68 7.76 -6.33
N PRO A 25 4.05 8.58 -7.34
CA PRO A 25 4.90 8.09 -8.40
C PRO A 25 6.32 7.85 -7.87
N ASP A 26 6.90 6.71 -8.28
CA ASP A 26 8.33 6.32 -8.20
C ASP A 26 8.86 5.68 -6.90
N GLY A 27 7.99 5.09 -6.09
CA GLY A 27 8.43 4.35 -4.90
C GLY A 27 7.34 3.46 -4.31
N CYS A 28 7.73 2.58 -3.40
CA CYS A 28 6.84 1.65 -2.72
C CYS A 28 5.60 2.31 -2.11
N GLY A 29 4.57 1.49 -1.82
CA GLY A 29 3.35 1.99 -1.22
C GLY A 29 3.54 2.55 0.20
N PRO A 30 2.49 3.15 0.78
CA PRO A 30 2.53 3.60 2.17
C PRO A 30 2.95 2.46 3.11
N ASN A 31 3.88 2.78 4.01
CA ASN A 31 4.46 1.84 4.98
C ASN A 31 5.27 0.69 4.37
N GLU A 32 5.82 0.89 3.18
CA GLU A 32 6.79 0.01 2.56
C GLU A 32 8.07 0.76 2.22
N THR A 33 9.20 0.04 2.20
CA THR A 33 10.49 0.57 1.79
C THR A 33 11.07 -0.30 0.68
N PHE A 34 11.64 0.34 -0.35
CA PHE A 34 12.35 -0.36 -1.41
C PHE A 34 13.72 -0.83 -0.91
N THR A 35 14.08 -2.08 -1.17
CA THR A 35 15.44 -2.58 -0.97
C THR A 35 15.84 -3.51 -2.10
N THR A 36 17.14 -3.50 -2.42
CA THR A 36 17.75 -4.44 -3.36
C THR A 36 18.11 -5.78 -2.71
N CYS A 37 18.01 -5.88 -1.39
CA CYS A 37 18.20 -7.14 -0.67
C CYS A 37 17.26 -7.21 0.55
N GLY A 38 16.02 -7.62 0.31
CA GLY A 38 15.08 -8.03 1.35
C GLY A 38 15.06 -9.55 1.53
N SER A 39 14.77 -10.01 2.75
CA SER A 39 14.58 -11.44 3.04
C SER A 39 13.28 -11.95 2.42
N ALA A 40 13.24 -13.21 1.97
CA ALA A 40 12.00 -13.86 1.54
C ALA A 40 10.93 -13.97 2.67
N CYS A 41 11.33 -13.73 3.93
CA CYS A 41 10.47 -13.76 5.11
C CYS A 41 10.54 -12.48 5.96
N SER A 42 10.91 -11.36 5.36
CA SER A 42 10.97 -10.06 6.03
C SER A 42 9.60 -9.59 6.53
N GLU A 43 8.53 -9.84 5.77
CA GLU A 43 7.17 -9.37 6.08
C GLU A 43 6.20 -10.52 6.35
N LYS A 44 5.37 -10.39 7.39
CA LYS A 44 4.22 -11.26 7.65
C LYS A 44 3.07 -10.85 6.75
N ASN A 45 2.22 -11.80 6.37
CA ASN A 45 0.94 -11.50 5.73
C ASN A 45 -0.25 -11.76 6.68
N CYS A 46 -1.44 -11.36 6.25
CA CYS A 46 -2.64 -11.48 7.08
C CYS A 46 -3.00 -12.92 7.45
N GLU A 47 -2.80 -13.86 6.52
CA GLU A 47 -3.07 -15.29 6.71
C GLU A 47 -2.15 -15.90 7.77
N GLU A 48 -0.87 -15.57 7.74
CA GLU A 48 0.14 -16.02 8.71
C GLU A 48 -0.17 -15.56 10.13
N VAL A 49 -0.67 -14.32 10.28
CA VAL A 49 -1.04 -13.77 11.59
C VAL A 49 -2.29 -14.45 12.14
N LEU A 50 -3.30 -14.68 11.30
CA LEU A 50 -4.56 -15.29 11.73
C LEU A 50 -4.41 -16.77 12.11
N THR A 51 -3.52 -17.50 11.43
CA THR A 51 -3.33 -18.95 11.65
C THR A 51 -2.27 -19.27 12.70
N SER A 52 -1.56 -18.26 13.24
CA SER A 52 -0.44 -18.41 14.20
C SER A 52 0.68 -19.36 13.72
N SER A 53 0.71 -19.71 12.43
CA SER A 53 1.71 -20.60 11.84
C SER A 53 2.87 -19.78 11.29
N TYR A 54 3.67 -19.20 12.19
CA TYR A 54 4.91 -18.51 11.82
C TYR A 54 6.11 -19.48 11.84
N LYS A 55 6.08 -20.50 10.99
CA LYS A 55 7.24 -21.33 10.65
C LYS A 55 7.42 -21.34 9.15
N ARG A 56 8.11 -20.31 8.64
CA ARG A 56 8.54 -20.29 7.23
C ARG A 56 9.98 -20.75 7.12
N ASN A 57 10.22 -21.71 6.24
CA ASN A 57 11.55 -22.02 5.76
C ASN A 57 11.89 -20.98 4.70
N CYS A 58 12.83 -20.10 5.02
CA CYS A 58 13.16 -18.95 4.19
C CYS A 58 14.43 -19.25 3.40
N LEU A 59 14.40 -19.07 2.09
CA LEU A 59 15.61 -19.13 1.28
C LEU A 59 16.54 -17.96 1.67
N GLN A 60 17.83 -18.25 1.81
CA GLN A 60 18.85 -17.24 2.09
C GLN A 60 19.27 -16.54 0.78
N VAL A 61 18.35 -15.78 0.21
CA VAL A 61 18.53 -15.03 -1.04
C VAL A 61 18.08 -13.58 -0.85
N CYS A 62 18.68 -12.66 -1.62
CA CYS A 62 18.24 -11.27 -1.69
C CYS A 62 17.07 -11.14 -2.66
N ILE A 63 15.91 -10.72 -2.17
CA ILE A 63 14.75 -10.37 -2.99
C ILE A 63 14.74 -8.85 -3.17
N ILE A 64 14.76 -8.39 -4.42
CA ILE A 64 14.67 -6.98 -4.77
C ILE A 64 13.18 -6.59 -4.80
N GLY A 65 12.79 -5.53 -4.12
CA GLY A 65 11.42 -5.05 -4.14
C GLY A 65 11.03 -4.17 -2.95
N CYS A 66 9.72 -3.98 -2.81
CA CYS A 66 9.10 -3.24 -1.73
C CYS A 66 8.71 -4.19 -0.59
N PHE A 67 9.08 -3.82 0.63
CA PHE A 67 8.80 -4.62 1.82
C PHE A 67 8.10 -3.80 2.89
N CYS A 68 7.14 -4.40 3.60
CA CYS A 68 6.50 -3.73 4.73
C CYS A 68 7.53 -3.28 5.77
N ASN A 69 7.37 -2.04 6.23
CA ASN A 69 8.14 -1.51 7.35
C ASN A 69 7.88 -2.31 8.62
N ALA A 70 8.82 -2.26 9.57
CA ALA A 70 8.70 -2.96 10.84
C ALA A 70 7.37 -2.63 11.55
N GLY A 71 6.66 -3.68 12.00
CA GLY A 71 5.36 -3.55 12.65
C GLY A 71 4.18 -3.31 11.71
N TYR A 72 4.35 -3.52 10.40
CA TYR A 72 3.27 -3.61 9.43
C TYR A 72 3.17 -5.03 8.84
N ILE A 73 1.97 -5.38 8.42
CA ILE A 73 1.60 -6.69 7.88
C ILE A 73 1.11 -6.51 6.45
N ARG A 74 1.55 -7.37 5.55
CA ARG A 74 1.11 -7.38 4.16
C ARG A 74 -0.30 -7.91 4.06
N ASN A 75 -1.24 -7.05 3.69
CA ASN A 75 -2.56 -7.50 3.24
C ASN A 75 -2.46 -7.82 1.74
N THR A 76 -2.40 -9.11 1.43
CA THR A 76 -2.25 -9.63 0.06
C THR A 76 -3.47 -9.35 -0.81
N SER A 77 -4.67 -9.21 -0.22
CA SER A 77 -5.91 -8.92 -0.96
C SER A 77 -5.97 -7.50 -1.51
N ILE A 78 -5.45 -6.51 -0.75
CA ILE A 78 -5.45 -5.09 -1.16
C ILE A 78 -4.07 -4.59 -1.61
N GLY A 79 -3.01 -5.39 -1.44
CA GLY A 79 -1.65 -5.04 -1.80
C GLY A 79 -1.03 -3.91 -0.97
N LYS A 80 -1.39 -3.80 0.32
CA LYS A 80 -0.90 -2.72 1.21
C LYS A 80 -0.37 -3.25 2.53
N CYS A 81 0.52 -2.48 3.15
CA CYS A 81 1.01 -2.74 4.50
C CYS A 81 0.12 -2.04 5.55
N VAL A 82 -0.47 -2.83 6.43
CA VAL A 82 -1.46 -2.42 7.43
C VAL A 82 -0.98 -2.74 8.85
N LYS A 83 -1.50 -2.02 9.87
CA LYS A 83 -1.14 -2.25 11.28
C LYS A 83 -1.76 -3.53 11.86
N SER A 84 -2.88 -3.97 11.31
CA SER A 84 -3.63 -5.16 11.73
C SER A 84 -4.30 -5.79 10.51
N CYS A 85 -4.47 -7.11 10.54
CA CYS A 85 -5.10 -7.89 9.50
C CYS A 85 -6.60 -7.62 9.39
#